data_AF-A0A3P6TZG1-F1
#
_entry.id   AF-A0A3P6TZG1-F1
#
_cell.length_a   1.000
_cell.length_b   1.000
_cell.length_c   1.000
_cell.angle_alpha   90.00
_cell.angle_beta   90.00
_cell.angle_gamma   90.00
#
_symmetry.space_group_name_H-M   'P 1'
#
loop_
_entity.id
_entity.type
_entity.pdbx_description
1 polymer ?
#
loop_
_entity_poly.entity_id
_entity_poly.type
_entity_poly.pdbx_seq_one_letter_code
_entity_poly.pdbx_strand_id
1 'polypeptide(L)'
;MASTKQQKIAESLFILNHRQLGVLNRLYVMKCTLGDPATRPNFMPGVDKAFDSAWKTLLKKFPNFDTKTAASTLQVFTSQSEIVKQMSGFYYNLVDVLEVKDNVLDLLLRITISGVKLEITVNSELTRLYLELITNYFSMMYFLTCLPDLKAILALFNFLYEQANGKTEPSFPRMVERFTDAPEAMIKNLHLDVNAHSQIIAGALASLGDLFGRRLVRAQNWRDGLFLDILSEPAKITHTALSDQLSCELLPYEVMERWVIFGYLVIYPTLTEDDDAFSRLRLALRNSYVVVLYRDEVVHVHSLLTSFLETVWTARSTSKRLTDIKESLSVACSQAPGVHSDRQLLFYMEDLRNLLRTYSPVIQRFHVQLLSSYDAPGLEEYLRPVLSRLPIEEVEMFNGMLTHLHDVGEGRQTLDRNAQLALCDFSGLRLDWLRLQATLSAKDSPLNLSSHDLCPKERFAIGCTSAALAKKFCSDLVDAICICLFNRMDEICALVQQLAPQNAVAWLPEEMLGKKREAASKSAADHNGYGTMRQGSKNSTSNTGSGGGKGAPPIVKITPGAESFRRDRAEQTQGDRTLFTLSQLCFALTYRRDIQLPGEVFDPRMILQTELQSRLFEGLNPNIQVG
;
A
#
# COMPACT_ATOMS: atom_id res chain seq x y z
N MET A 1 -41.42 -26.91 -10.27
CA MET A 1 -40.76 -25.80 -9.53
C MET A 1 -39.67 -26.43 -8.69
N ALA A 2 -38.40 -26.20 -9.02
CA ALA A 2 -37.28 -26.68 -8.20
C ALA A 2 -37.09 -25.73 -6.99
N SER A 3 -36.51 -26.23 -5.90
CA SER A 3 -36.35 -25.45 -4.67
C SER A 3 -35.35 -24.31 -4.87
N THR A 4 -35.80 -23.07 -4.68
CA THR A 4 -34.93 -21.87 -4.65
C THR A 4 -34.03 -21.82 -3.40
N LYS A 5 -34.35 -22.63 -2.39
CA LYS A 5 -33.89 -22.54 -0.99
C LYS A 5 -32.47 -23.04 -0.73
N GLN A 6 -31.49 -22.70 -1.58
CA GLN A 6 -30.11 -23.19 -1.38
C GLN A 6 -28.98 -22.36 -2.03
N GLN A 7 -29.22 -21.11 -2.44
CA GLN A 7 -28.24 -20.38 -3.27
C GLN A 7 -26.95 -19.91 -2.56
N LYS A 8 -26.89 -19.93 -1.21
CA LYS A 8 -25.71 -19.57 -0.38
C LYS A 8 -24.94 -18.33 -0.86
N ILE A 9 -25.67 -17.24 -1.11
CA ILE A 9 -25.11 -16.02 -1.72
C ILE A 9 -24.04 -15.40 -0.82
N ALA A 10 -24.30 -15.29 0.49
CA ALA A 10 -23.37 -14.75 1.49
C ALA A 10 -22.02 -15.50 1.50
N GLU A 11 -22.04 -16.83 1.67
CA GLU A 11 -20.83 -17.66 1.69
C GLU A 11 -20.13 -17.66 0.33
N SER A 12 -20.89 -17.73 -0.77
CA SER A 12 -20.31 -17.73 -2.12
C SER A 12 -19.59 -16.41 -2.42
N LEU A 13 -20.17 -15.27 -2.04
CA LEU A 13 -19.54 -13.94 -2.17
C LEU A 13 -18.25 -13.84 -1.35
N PHE A 14 -18.27 -14.29 -0.10
CA PHE A 14 -17.10 -14.25 0.77
C PHE A 14 -15.97 -15.17 0.26
N ILE A 15 -16.30 -16.42 -0.05
CA ILE A 15 -15.32 -17.43 -0.50
C ILE A 15 -14.75 -17.07 -1.88
N LEU A 16 -15.56 -16.62 -2.84
CA LEU A 16 -15.05 -16.28 -4.17
C LEU A 16 -14.23 -15.00 -4.18
N ASN A 17 -14.53 -13.99 -3.36
CA ASN A 17 -13.63 -12.83 -3.20
C ASN A 17 -12.26 -13.26 -2.67
N HIS A 18 -12.22 -14.13 -1.64
CA HIS A 18 -10.96 -14.68 -1.14
C HIS A 18 -10.24 -15.55 -2.19
N ARG A 19 -10.94 -16.38 -2.97
CA ARG A 19 -10.34 -17.20 -4.04
C ARG A 19 -9.81 -16.33 -5.19
N GLN A 20 -10.53 -15.28 -5.60
CA GLN A 20 -10.07 -14.30 -6.60
C GLN A 20 -8.78 -13.61 -6.14
N LEU A 21 -8.70 -13.14 -4.90
CA LEU A 21 -7.49 -12.50 -4.36
C LEU A 21 -6.31 -13.48 -4.25
N GLY A 22 -6.58 -14.75 -3.89
CA GLY A 22 -5.56 -15.82 -3.88
C GLY A 22 -5.08 -16.24 -5.27
N VAL A 23 -5.93 -16.14 -6.29
CA VAL A 23 -5.55 -16.35 -7.70
C VAL A 23 -4.77 -15.16 -8.24
N LEU A 24 -5.26 -13.93 -8.05
CA LEU A 24 -4.55 -12.68 -8.38
C LEU A 24 -3.13 -12.67 -7.80
N ASN A 25 -2.97 -13.12 -6.55
CA ASN A 25 -1.64 -13.22 -5.94
C ASN A 25 -0.71 -14.18 -6.67
N ARG A 26 -1.22 -15.34 -7.12
CA ARG A 26 -0.43 -16.31 -7.89
C ARG A 26 -0.11 -15.81 -9.29
N LEU A 27 -1.01 -15.06 -9.93
CA LEU A 27 -0.73 -14.37 -11.19
C LEU A 27 0.33 -13.27 -11.01
N TYR A 28 0.28 -12.52 -9.90
CA TYR A 28 1.29 -11.52 -9.55
C TYR A 28 2.69 -12.13 -9.38
N VAL A 29 2.83 -13.15 -8.52
CA VAL A 29 4.12 -13.86 -8.33
C VAL A 29 4.62 -14.47 -9.64
N MET A 30 3.73 -14.99 -10.48
CA MET A 30 4.03 -15.50 -11.81
C MET A 30 4.51 -14.38 -12.76
N LYS A 31 3.89 -13.20 -12.75
CA LYS A 31 4.34 -12.04 -13.52
C LYS A 31 5.74 -11.58 -13.09
N CYS A 32 6.00 -11.46 -11.79
CA CYS A 32 7.32 -11.12 -11.27
C CYS A 32 8.37 -12.13 -11.73
N THR A 33 8.10 -13.43 -11.54
CA THR A 33 9.00 -14.53 -11.93
C THR A 33 9.30 -14.55 -13.42
N LEU A 34 8.34 -14.20 -14.28
CA LEU A 34 8.52 -14.21 -15.73
C LEU A 34 9.08 -12.88 -16.28
N GLY A 35 8.95 -11.78 -15.53
CA GLY A 35 9.38 -10.44 -15.92
C GLY A 35 10.80 -10.07 -15.48
N ASP A 36 11.26 -10.57 -14.33
CA ASP A 36 12.62 -10.33 -13.84
C ASP A 36 13.64 -11.29 -14.50
N PRO A 37 14.67 -10.77 -15.19
CA PRO A 37 15.72 -11.59 -15.80
C PRO A 37 16.50 -12.51 -14.84
N ALA A 38 16.50 -12.22 -13.53
CA ALA A 38 17.19 -13.06 -12.54
C ALA A 38 16.37 -14.29 -12.08
N THR A 39 15.04 -14.26 -12.24
CA THR A 39 14.13 -15.35 -11.85
C THR A 39 13.42 -16.02 -13.03
N ARG A 40 13.44 -15.41 -14.22
CA ARG A 40 12.85 -15.95 -15.46
C ARG A 40 13.52 -17.26 -15.88
N PRO A 41 12.78 -18.37 -16.05
CA PRO A 41 13.38 -19.65 -16.42
C PRO A 41 14.09 -19.63 -17.78
N ASN A 42 15.30 -20.19 -17.85
CA ASN A 42 16.17 -20.17 -19.04
C ASN A 42 15.51 -20.69 -20.33
N PHE A 43 14.55 -21.61 -20.21
CA PHE A 43 13.85 -22.21 -21.34
C PHE A 43 12.68 -21.36 -21.86
N MET A 44 12.36 -20.20 -21.25
CA MET A 44 11.36 -19.26 -21.74
C MET A 44 11.79 -18.57 -23.05
N PRO A 45 10.85 -18.04 -23.85
CA PRO A 45 11.19 -17.35 -25.10
C PRO A 45 12.21 -16.23 -24.91
N GLY A 46 13.21 -16.15 -25.80
CA GLY A 46 14.18 -15.06 -25.83
C GLY A 46 15.26 -15.07 -24.74
N VAL A 47 15.34 -16.10 -23.88
CA VAL A 47 16.39 -16.22 -22.84
C VAL A 47 17.58 -17.02 -23.37
N ASP A 48 17.46 -18.34 -23.49
CA ASP A 48 18.48 -19.19 -24.11
C ASP A 48 18.16 -19.49 -25.58
N LYS A 49 19.11 -19.15 -26.46
CA LYS A 49 19.06 -19.36 -27.92
C LYS A 49 18.94 -20.84 -28.31
N ALA A 50 19.27 -21.79 -27.42
CA ALA A 50 19.04 -23.21 -27.65
C ALA A 50 17.55 -23.55 -27.87
N PHE A 51 16.63 -22.77 -27.29
CA PHE A 51 15.18 -23.01 -27.38
C PHE A 51 14.49 -22.20 -28.50
N ASP A 52 15.17 -21.22 -29.12
CA ASP A 52 14.58 -20.31 -30.12
C ASP A 52 13.93 -21.03 -31.32
N SER A 53 14.58 -22.09 -31.83
CA SER A 53 14.10 -22.88 -32.96
C SER A 53 12.86 -23.70 -32.58
N ALA A 54 12.85 -24.23 -31.36
CA ALA A 54 11.73 -24.97 -30.79
C ALA A 54 10.53 -24.04 -30.56
N TRP A 55 10.74 -22.87 -29.93
CA TRP A 55 9.70 -21.86 -29.73
C TRP A 55 9.10 -21.33 -31.03
N LYS A 56 9.93 -21.01 -32.04
CA LYS A 56 9.45 -20.58 -33.37
C LYS A 56 8.60 -21.67 -34.05
N THR A 57 8.96 -22.94 -33.88
CA THR A 57 8.20 -24.08 -34.40
C THR A 57 6.87 -24.26 -33.67
N LEU A 58 6.88 -24.11 -32.33
CA LEU A 58 5.72 -24.29 -31.47
C LEU A 58 4.70 -23.15 -31.67
N LEU A 59 5.12 -21.89 -31.49
CA LEU A 59 4.24 -20.72 -31.58
C LEU A 59 3.64 -20.53 -32.97
N LYS A 60 4.32 -20.97 -34.04
CA LYS A 60 3.76 -20.95 -35.41
C LYS A 60 2.65 -21.98 -35.65
N LYS A 61 2.61 -23.08 -34.89
CA LYS A 61 1.55 -24.11 -34.98
C LYS A 61 0.40 -23.87 -34.00
N PHE A 62 0.55 -22.99 -33.02
CA PHE A 62 -0.47 -22.73 -32.00
C PHE A 62 -1.82 -22.30 -32.62
N PRO A 63 -2.97 -22.86 -32.19
CA PRO A 63 -3.14 -23.84 -31.11
C PRO A 63 -3.08 -25.32 -31.56
N ASN A 64 -3.03 -25.59 -32.86
CA ASN A 64 -3.21 -26.93 -33.43
C ASN A 64 -1.87 -27.64 -33.69
N PHE A 65 -1.47 -28.46 -32.73
CA PHE A 65 -0.23 -29.22 -32.80
C PHE A 65 -0.40 -30.56 -33.52
N ASP A 66 0.58 -30.89 -34.36
CA ASP A 66 0.83 -32.26 -34.81
C ASP A 66 2.18 -32.68 -34.23
N THR A 67 2.11 -33.62 -33.28
CA THR A 67 3.24 -34.18 -32.53
C THR A 67 4.19 -34.99 -33.41
N LYS A 68 3.77 -35.45 -34.59
CA LYS A 68 4.58 -36.33 -35.46
C LYS A 68 5.58 -35.59 -36.35
N THR A 69 5.27 -34.37 -36.80
CA THR A 69 6.12 -33.63 -37.76
C THR A 69 7.22 -32.75 -37.15
N ALA A 70 7.33 -32.63 -35.82
CA ALA A 70 8.25 -31.69 -35.17
C ALA A 70 9.12 -32.28 -34.04
N ALA A 71 9.13 -33.61 -33.88
CA ALA A 71 9.68 -34.28 -32.70
C ALA A 71 11.15 -33.94 -32.39
N SER A 72 12.03 -33.87 -33.40
CA SER A 72 13.47 -33.60 -33.21
C SER A 72 13.75 -32.18 -32.71
N THR A 73 13.11 -31.17 -33.28
CA THR A 73 13.30 -29.76 -32.88
C THR A 73 12.73 -29.49 -31.47
N LEU A 74 11.64 -30.16 -31.10
CA LEU A 74 10.98 -29.96 -29.80
C LEU A 74 11.58 -30.81 -28.65
N GLN A 75 12.44 -31.79 -28.96
CA GLN A 75 13.07 -32.69 -27.97
C GLN A 75 13.84 -31.96 -26.85
N VAL A 76 14.28 -30.72 -27.08
CA VAL A 76 14.98 -29.90 -26.08
C VAL A 76 14.12 -29.66 -24.83
N PHE A 77 12.81 -29.43 -25.00
CA PHE A 77 11.87 -29.27 -23.89
C PHE A 77 11.59 -30.59 -23.15
N THR A 78 11.56 -31.70 -23.89
CA THR A 78 11.10 -33.00 -23.39
C THR A 78 12.19 -33.76 -22.64
N SER A 79 13.45 -33.33 -22.82
CA SER A 79 14.64 -33.95 -22.22
C SER A 79 14.94 -33.45 -20.80
N GLN A 80 14.14 -32.51 -20.26
CA GLN A 80 14.35 -31.89 -18.95
C GLN A 80 13.08 -31.93 -18.10
N SER A 81 13.02 -32.82 -17.10
CA SER A 81 11.83 -33.01 -16.24
C SER A 81 11.46 -31.78 -15.40
N GLU A 82 12.43 -30.93 -15.06
CA GLU A 82 12.17 -29.68 -14.32
C GLU A 82 11.36 -28.67 -15.14
N ILE A 83 11.48 -28.67 -16.48
CA ILE A 83 10.65 -27.84 -17.38
C ILE A 83 9.17 -28.20 -17.18
N VAL A 84 8.83 -29.50 -17.16
CA VAL A 84 7.45 -29.98 -16.97
C VAL A 84 6.89 -29.50 -15.62
N LYS A 85 7.71 -29.58 -14.55
CA LYS A 85 7.35 -29.19 -13.19
C LYS A 85 7.12 -27.68 -13.05
N GLN A 86 7.99 -26.85 -13.63
CA GLN A 86 7.82 -25.39 -13.61
C GLN A 86 6.63 -24.97 -14.48
N MET A 87 6.48 -25.57 -15.66
CA MET A 87 5.33 -25.32 -16.54
C MET A 87 4.00 -25.74 -15.95
N SER A 88 3.92 -26.84 -15.18
CA SER A 88 2.68 -27.21 -14.48
C SER A 88 2.25 -26.15 -13.46
N GLY A 89 3.21 -25.54 -12.75
CA GLY A 89 2.92 -24.47 -11.78
C GLY A 89 2.30 -23.25 -12.45
N PHE A 90 2.87 -22.83 -13.59
CA PHE A 90 2.31 -21.73 -14.39
C PHE A 90 0.96 -22.08 -15.02
N TYR A 91 0.81 -23.29 -15.57
CA TYR A 91 -0.42 -23.69 -16.26
C TYR A 91 -1.61 -23.84 -15.30
N TYR A 92 -1.45 -24.55 -14.18
CA TYR A 92 -2.56 -24.76 -13.25
C TYR A 92 -2.98 -23.47 -12.52
N ASN A 93 -2.09 -22.49 -12.36
CA ASN A 93 -2.49 -21.14 -11.93
C ASN A 93 -3.47 -20.47 -12.90
N LEU A 94 -3.36 -20.73 -14.20
CA LEU A 94 -4.28 -20.21 -15.21
C LEU A 94 -5.58 -21.04 -15.28
N VAL A 95 -5.52 -22.36 -15.08
CA VAL A 95 -6.73 -23.22 -14.96
C VAL A 95 -7.60 -22.76 -13.78
N ASP A 96 -6.97 -22.41 -12.64
CA ASP A 96 -7.64 -21.77 -11.50
C ASP A 96 -8.37 -20.46 -11.87
N VAL A 97 -7.85 -19.66 -12.81
CA VAL A 97 -8.54 -18.44 -13.29
C VAL A 97 -9.80 -18.81 -14.08
N LEU A 98 -9.74 -19.85 -14.91
CA LEU A 98 -10.90 -20.35 -15.65
C LEU A 98 -11.98 -20.89 -14.70
N GLU A 99 -11.59 -21.67 -13.68
CA GLU A 99 -12.53 -22.11 -12.64
C GLU A 99 -13.13 -20.94 -11.87
N VAL A 100 -12.34 -19.95 -11.45
CA VAL A 100 -12.86 -18.79 -10.70
C VAL A 100 -13.78 -17.95 -11.59
N LYS A 101 -13.47 -17.78 -12.89
CA LYS A 101 -14.37 -17.16 -13.85
C LYS A 101 -15.72 -17.88 -13.90
N ASP A 102 -15.73 -19.20 -14.09
CA ASP A 102 -16.96 -19.99 -14.19
C ASP A 102 -17.81 -19.86 -12.90
N ASN A 103 -17.18 -19.98 -11.73
CA ASN A 103 -17.86 -19.85 -10.43
C ASN A 103 -18.40 -18.43 -10.16
N VAL A 104 -17.69 -17.39 -10.61
CA VAL A 104 -18.15 -15.99 -10.48
C VAL A 104 -19.39 -15.75 -11.34
N LEU A 105 -19.39 -16.19 -12.60
CA LEU A 105 -20.53 -15.96 -13.50
C LEU A 105 -21.79 -16.73 -13.04
N ASP A 106 -21.63 -17.96 -12.54
CA ASP A 106 -22.73 -18.69 -11.89
C ASP A 106 -23.29 -17.94 -10.66
N LEU A 107 -22.43 -17.34 -9.82
CA LEU A 107 -22.87 -16.53 -8.68
C LEU A 107 -23.60 -15.25 -9.11
N LEU A 108 -23.14 -14.54 -10.14
CA LEU A 108 -23.83 -13.37 -10.68
C LEU A 108 -25.22 -13.74 -11.23
N LEU A 109 -25.32 -14.90 -11.90
CA LEU A 109 -26.59 -15.44 -12.39
C LEU A 109 -27.52 -15.82 -11.23
N ARG A 110 -27.03 -16.51 -10.19
CA ARG A 110 -27.79 -16.80 -8.96
C ARG A 110 -28.37 -15.53 -8.32
N ILE A 111 -27.52 -14.52 -8.08
CA ILE A 111 -27.92 -13.23 -7.49
C ILE A 111 -28.96 -12.51 -8.37
N THR A 112 -28.84 -12.61 -9.69
CA THR A 112 -29.81 -12.00 -10.61
C THR A 112 -31.16 -12.73 -10.60
N ILE A 113 -31.15 -14.05 -10.53
CA ILE A 113 -32.37 -14.88 -10.45
C ILE A 113 -33.06 -14.73 -9.08
N SER A 114 -32.32 -14.50 -7.99
CA SER A 114 -32.90 -14.28 -6.66
C SER A 114 -33.58 -12.91 -6.51
N GLY A 115 -33.27 -11.95 -7.39
CA GLY A 115 -33.87 -10.61 -7.37
C GLY A 115 -33.35 -9.70 -6.25
N VAL A 116 -32.16 -9.99 -5.71
CA VAL A 116 -31.56 -9.23 -4.61
C VAL A 116 -31.34 -7.76 -4.98
N LYS A 117 -31.98 -6.86 -4.23
CA LYS A 117 -31.69 -5.42 -4.29
C LYS A 117 -30.41 -5.13 -3.51
N LEU A 118 -29.42 -4.49 -4.14
CA LEU A 118 -28.17 -4.07 -3.51
C LEU A 118 -28.16 -2.55 -3.32
N GLU A 119 -27.93 -2.12 -2.08
CA GLU A 119 -27.93 -0.72 -1.67
C GLU A 119 -27.00 -0.53 -0.47
N ILE A 120 -25.87 0.17 -0.68
CA ILE A 120 -24.76 0.25 0.30
C ILE A 120 -25.16 0.82 1.67
N THR A 121 -26.22 1.65 1.70
CA THR A 121 -26.78 2.28 2.91
C THR A 121 -27.70 1.36 3.71
N VAL A 122 -28.06 0.18 3.18
CA VAL A 122 -29.02 -0.75 3.79
C VAL A 122 -28.40 -2.15 4.00
N ASN A 123 -27.88 -2.76 2.93
CA ASN A 123 -27.15 -4.04 2.99
C ASN A 123 -25.67 -3.81 2.62
N SER A 124 -25.00 -3.05 3.50
CA SER A 124 -23.63 -2.54 3.31
C SER A 124 -22.62 -3.63 2.99
N GLU A 125 -22.56 -4.69 3.79
CA GLU A 125 -21.60 -5.79 3.61
C GLU A 125 -21.92 -6.64 2.37
N LEU A 126 -23.19 -6.90 2.08
CA LEU A 126 -23.61 -7.64 0.89
C LEU A 126 -23.26 -6.87 -0.40
N THR A 127 -23.56 -5.56 -0.42
CA THR A 127 -23.25 -4.67 -1.55
C THR A 127 -21.74 -4.47 -1.70
N ARG A 128 -21.00 -4.31 -0.60
CA ARG A 128 -19.53 -4.24 -0.58
C ARG A 128 -18.92 -5.50 -1.21
N LEU A 129 -19.30 -6.68 -0.74
CA LEU A 129 -18.76 -7.95 -1.26
C LEU A 129 -19.15 -8.21 -2.73
N TYR A 130 -20.31 -7.75 -3.19
CA TYR A 130 -20.70 -7.85 -4.60
C TYR A 130 -19.87 -6.93 -5.51
N LEU A 131 -19.67 -5.66 -5.11
CA LEU A 131 -18.84 -4.72 -5.85
C LEU A 131 -17.34 -5.13 -5.82
N GLU A 132 -16.88 -5.71 -4.72
CA GLU A 132 -15.58 -6.40 -4.64
C GLU A 132 -15.52 -7.58 -5.62
N LEU A 133 -16.55 -8.45 -5.69
CA LEU A 133 -16.55 -9.61 -6.59
C LEU A 133 -16.42 -9.18 -8.07
N ILE A 134 -17.19 -8.17 -8.49
CA ILE A 134 -17.15 -7.60 -9.85
C ILE A 134 -15.79 -6.98 -10.15
N THR A 135 -15.24 -6.18 -9.24
CA THR A 135 -13.96 -5.50 -9.47
C THR A 135 -12.76 -6.43 -9.36
N ASN A 136 -12.80 -7.44 -8.51
CA ASN A 136 -11.82 -8.50 -8.43
C ASN A 136 -11.90 -9.43 -9.66
N TYR A 137 -13.09 -9.65 -10.24
CA TYR A 137 -13.25 -10.36 -11.53
C TYR A 137 -12.61 -9.60 -12.68
N PHE A 138 -12.94 -8.30 -12.82
CA PHE A 138 -12.27 -7.43 -13.79
C PHE A 138 -10.75 -7.44 -13.57
N SER A 139 -10.31 -7.25 -12.33
CA SER A 139 -8.88 -7.17 -12.00
C SER A 139 -8.15 -8.46 -12.38
N MET A 140 -8.69 -9.63 -12.00
CA MET A 140 -8.14 -10.95 -12.31
C MET A 140 -8.04 -11.20 -13.83
N MET A 141 -9.08 -10.86 -14.58
CA MET A 141 -9.13 -11.07 -16.02
C MET A 141 -8.26 -10.07 -16.79
N TYR A 142 -8.21 -8.80 -16.37
CA TYR A 142 -7.30 -7.81 -16.94
C TYR A 142 -5.83 -8.15 -16.63
N PHE A 143 -5.53 -8.69 -15.45
CA PHE A 143 -4.18 -9.11 -15.08
C PHE A 143 -3.59 -10.15 -16.05
N LEU A 144 -4.42 -11.03 -16.64
CA LEU A 144 -3.97 -11.95 -17.69
C LEU A 144 -3.38 -11.23 -18.90
N THR A 145 -3.89 -10.05 -19.27
CA THR A 145 -3.33 -9.24 -20.37
C THR A 145 -1.96 -8.65 -20.02
N CYS A 146 -1.63 -8.55 -18.73
CA CYS A 146 -0.35 -8.08 -18.23
C CYS A 146 0.70 -9.21 -18.09
N LEU A 147 0.34 -10.48 -18.32
CA LEU A 147 1.28 -11.60 -18.22
C LEU A 147 2.14 -11.73 -19.49
N PRO A 148 3.48 -11.73 -19.38
CA PRO A 148 4.34 -12.06 -20.50
C PRO A 148 4.14 -13.53 -20.92
N ASP A 149 4.36 -13.81 -22.21
CA ASP A 149 4.46 -15.18 -22.75
C ASP A 149 3.24 -16.11 -22.53
N LEU A 150 2.06 -15.57 -22.19
CA LEU A 150 0.84 -16.35 -21.90
C LEU A 150 0.53 -17.43 -22.96
N LYS A 151 0.67 -17.10 -24.25
CA LYS A 151 0.46 -18.06 -25.37
C LYS A 151 1.54 -19.15 -25.41
N ALA A 152 2.78 -18.83 -25.08
CA ALA A 152 3.88 -19.79 -24.97
C ALA A 152 3.69 -20.74 -23.78
N ILE A 153 3.17 -20.24 -22.65
CA ILE A 153 2.86 -21.04 -21.47
C ILE A 153 1.79 -22.10 -21.79
N LEU A 154 0.68 -21.69 -22.42
CA LEU A 154 -0.38 -22.60 -22.85
C LEU A 154 0.14 -23.61 -23.90
N ALA A 155 0.89 -23.14 -24.90
CA ALA A 155 1.44 -23.98 -25.96
C ALA A 155 2.37 -25.08 -25.44
N LEU A 156 3.34 -24.72 -24.59
CA LEU A 156 4.37 -25.64 -24.11
C LEU A 156 3.79 -26.67 -23.14
N PHE A 157 2.92 -26.27 -22.20
CA PHE A 157 2.34 -27.23 -21.27
C PHE A 157 1.44 -28.24 -21.98
N ASN A 158 0.57 -27.82 -22.92
CA ASN A 158 -0.26 -28.78 -23.66
C ASN A 158 0.59 -29.73 -24.52
N PHE A 159 1.67 -29.26 -25.15
CA PHE A 159 2.60 -30.13 -25.89
C PHE A 159 3.26 -31.19 -24.98
N LEU A 160 3.76 -30.79 -23.81
CA LEU A 160 4.37 -31.71 -22.84
C LEU A 160 3.33 -32.71 -22.27
N TYR A 161 2.10 -32.24 -22.02
CA TYR A 161 1.00 -33.08 -21.55
C TYR A 161 0.54 -34.08 -22.60
N GLU A 162 0.43 -33.67 -23.87
CA GLU A 162 0.06 -34.54 -25.00
C GLU A 162 1.11 -35.61 -25.25
N GLN A 163 2.40 -35.26 -25.19
CA GLN A 163 3.49 -36.23 -25.31
C GLN A 163 3.45 -37.28 -24.18
N ALA A 164 3.16 -36.86 -22.93
CA ALA A 164 3.13 -37.76 -21.78
C ALA A 164 1.88 -38.65 -21.72
N ASN A 165 0.71 -38.14 -22.12
CA ASN A 165 -0.59 -38.80 -21.92
C ASN A 165 -1.28 -39.26 -23.21
N GLY A 166 -0.72 -38.94 -24.39
CA GLY A 166 -1.30 -39.26 -25.71
C GLY A 166 -2.60 -38.51 -26.03
N LYS A 167 -2.92 -37.45 -25.29
CA LYS A 167 -4.15 -36.63 -25.39
C LYS A 167 -3.85 -35.19 -24.96
N THR A 168 -4.51 -34.22 -25.60
CA THR A 168 -4.49 -32.82 -25.16
C THR A 168 -5.04 -32.66 -23.74
N GLU A 169 -4.62 -31.61 -23.03
CA GLU A 169 -5.13 -31.32 -21.69
C GLU A 169 -6.62 -30.91 -21.75
N PRO A 170 -7.50 -31.40 -20.85
CA PRO A 170 -8.96 -31.16 -20.93
C PRO A 170 -9.40 -29.68 -20.95
N SER A 171 -8.69 -28.81 -20.24
CA SER A 171 -9.00 -27.38 -20.14
C SER A 171 -8.50 -26.59 -21.36
N PHE A 172 -7.40 -27.03 -21.98
CA PHE A 172 -6.66 -26.31 -23.03
C PHE A 172 -7.54 -25.68 -24.14
N PRO A 173 -8.56 -26.35 -24.72
CA PRO A 173 -9.41 -25.72 -25.73
C PRO A 173 -10.14 -24.47 -25.21
N ARG A 174 -10.66 -24.51 -23.97
CA ARG A 174 -11.31 -23.36 -23.31
C ARG A 174 -10.30 -22.25 -22.99
N MET A 175 -9.09 -22.63 -22.59
CA MET A 175 -7.99 -21.70 -22.29
C MET A 175 -7.56 -20.94 -23.54
N VAL A 176 -7.45 -21.62 -24.68
CA VAL A 176 -7.15 -21.01 -25.99
C VAL A 176 -8.26 -20.04 -26.38
N GLU A 177 -9.52 -20.48 -26.32
CA GLU A 177 -10.69 -19.66 -26.69
C GLU A 177 -10.83 -18.38 -25.86
N ARG A 178 -10.47 -18.41 -24.57
CA ARG A 178 -10.78 -17.30 -23.63
C ARG A 178 -9.60 -16.44 -23.23
N PHE A 179 -8.36 -16.93 -23.31
CA PHE A 179 -7.17 -16.21 -22.82
C PHE A 179 -6.14 -15.89 -23.93
N THR A 180 -6.48 -16.07 -25.22
CA THR A 180 -5.55 -15.78 -26.33
C THR A 180 -5.99 -14.65 -27.26
N ASP A 181 -7.12 -14.00 -26.96
CA ASP A 181 -7.57 -12.76 -27.60
C ASP A 181 -6.60 -11.58 -27.34
N ALA A 182 -6.78 -10.49 -28.09
CA ALA A 182 -6.13 -9.21 -27.80
C ALA A 182 -6.72 -8.56 -26.52
N PRO A 183 -5.97 -7.72 -25.78
CA PRO A 183 -6.44 -7.13 -24.51
C PRO A 183 -7.78 -6.38 -24.64
N GLU A 184 -7.98 -5.65 -25.73
CA GLU A 184 -9.19 -4.87 -26.01
C GLU A 184 -10.40 -5.79 -26.27
N ALA A 185 -10.18 -6.89 -26.99
CA ALA A 185 -11.17 -7.93 -27.22
C ALA A 185 -11.50 -8.68 -25.93
N MET A 186 -10.50 -8.93 -25.08
CA MET A 186 -10.71 -9.56 -23.77
C MET A 186 -11.58 -8.68 -22.86
N ILE A 187 -11.35 -7.36 -22.78
CA ILE A 187 -12.21 -6.43 -22.03
C ILE A 187 -13.63 -6.40 -22.62
N LYS A 188 -13.77 -6.42 -23.95
CA LYS A 188 -15.07 -6.51 -24.62
C LYS A 188 -15.80 -7.83 -24.28
N ASN A 189 -15.09 -8.95 -24.15
CA ASN A 189 -15.65 -10.22 -23.71
C ASN A 189 -16.11 -10.16 -22.24
N LEU A 190 -15.41 -9.43 -21.35
CA LEU A 190 -15.87 -9.20 -19.97
C LEU A 190 -17.19 -8.44 -19.90
N HIS A 191 -17.41 -7.48 -20.80
CA HIS A 191 -18.72 -6.86 -20.92
C HIS A 191 -19.79 -7.89 -21.33
N LEU A 192 -19.53 -8.72 -22.35
CA LEU A 192 -20.48 -9.74 -22.81
C LEU A 192 -20.80 -10.79 -21.73
N ASP A 193 -19.80 -11.20 -20.93
CA ASP A 193 -19.97 -12.10 -19.78
C ASP A 193 -20.95 -11.55 -18.72
N VAL A 194 -20.98 -10.22 -18.54
CA VAL A 194 -21.60 -9.56 -17.37
C VAL A 194 -22.84 -8.72 -17.73
N ASN A 195 -23.08 -8.42 -19.01
CA ASN A 195 -24.16 -7.53 -19.46
C ASN A 195 -25.57 -7.95 -18.97
N ALA A 196 -25.83 -9.25 -18.81
CA ALA A 196 -27.09 -9.77 -18.26
C ALA A 196 -27.38 -9.36 -16.81
N HIS A 197 -26.35 -8.89 -16.09
CA HIS A 197 -26.40 -8.48 -14.67
C HIS A 197 -26.28 -6.95 -14.50
N SER A 198 -26.20 -6.21 -15.61
CA SER A 198 -25.93 -4.76 -15.66
C SER A 198 -26.86 -3.92 -14.79
N GLN A 199 -28.16 -4.23 -14.74
CA GLN A 199 -29.15 -3.53 -13.90
C GLN A 199 -28.80 -3.56 -12.41
N ILE A 200 -28.38 -4.72 -11.88
CA ILE A 200 -28.04 -4.88 -10.45
C ILE A 200 -26.71 -4.19 -10.13
N ILE A 201 -25.73 -4.29 -11.03
CA ILE A 201 -24.45 -3.60 -10.90
C ILE A 201 -24.64 -2.07 -10.95
N ALA A 202 -25.48 -1.57 -11.87
CA ALA A 202 -25.81 -0.15 -11.97
C ALA A 202 -26.51 0.36 -10.70
N GLY A 203 -27.47 -0.38 -10.15
CA GLY A 203 -28.13 -0.05 -8.88
C GLY A 203 -27.17 -0.01 -7.69
N ALA A 204 -26.32 -1.03 -7.55
CA ALA A 204 -25.29 -1.09 -6.51
C ALA A 204 -24.32 0.10 -6.60
N LEU A 205 -23.84 0.44 -7.80
CA LEU A 205 -22.96 1.59 -8.03
C LEU A 205 -23.68 2.95 -7.84
N ALA A 206 -24.96 3.05 -8.18
CA ALA A 206 -25.75 4.25 -7.96
C ALA A 206 -25.95 4.54 -6.46
N SER A 207 -26.10 3.50 -5.63
CA SER A 207 -26.23 3.64 -4.16
C SER A 207 -25.02 4.32 -3.49
N LEU A 208 -23.85 4.32 -4.15
CA LEU A 208 -22.65 5.03 -3.68
C LEU A 208 -22.75 6.56 -3.78
N GLY A 209 -23.69 7.11 -4.56
CA GLY A 209 -23.66 8.49 -5.08
C GLY A 209 -23.32 9.57 -4.05
N ASP A 210 -24.18 9.73 -3.04
CA ASP A 210 -24.02 10.72 -1.97
C ASP A 210 -22.72 10.52 -1.17
N LEU A 211 -22.40 9.26 -0.85
CA LEU A 211 -21.22 8.91 -0.06
C LEU A 211 -19.93 9.21 -0.81
N PHE A 212 -19.88 8.88 -2.11
CA PHE A 212 -18.73 9.08 -2.98
C PHE A 212 -18.39 10.58 -3.13
N GLY A 213 -19.41 11.43 -3.30
CA GLY A 213 -19.23 12.89 -3.29
C GLY A 213 -18.71 13.43 -1.95
N ARG A 214 -19.27 12.95 -0.82
CA ARG A 214 -18.87 13.38 0.53
C ARG A 214 -17.41 13.02 0.88
N ARG A 215 -16.88 11.89 0.39
CA ARG A 215 -15.46 11.50 0.60
C ARG A 215 -14.46 12.38 -0.15
N LEU A 216 -14.89 13.04 -1.23
CA LEU A 216 -14.02 13.85 -2.09
C LEU A 216 -13.88 15.33 -1.67
N VAL A 217 -14.56 15.75 -0.61
CA VAL A 217 -14.54 17.11 -0.05
C VAL A 217 -13.11 17.60 0.24
N ARG A 218 -12.79 18.83 -0.17
CA ARG A 218 -11.43 19.42 -0.05
C ARG A 218 -11.06 19.66 1.41
N ALA A 219 -9.76 19.62 1.71
CA ALA A 219 -9.22 19.83 3.06
C ALA A 219 -9.60 21.18 3.69
N GLN A 220 -9.83 22.23 2.89
CA GLN A 220 -10.35 23.49 3.42
C GLN A 220 -11.76 23.34 3.99
N ASN A 221 -12.68 22.72 3.26
CA ASN A 221 -14.04 22.45 3.72
C ASN A 221 -14.05 21.54 4.97
N TRP A 222 -13.07 20.64 5.13
CA TRP A 222 -12.88 19.87 6.37
C TRP A 222 -12.46 20.76 7.55
N ARG A 223 -11.60 21.77 7.33
CA ARG A 223 -11.25 22.77 8.34
C ARG A 223 -12.45 23.66 8.68
N ASP A 224 -13.16 24.16 7.67
CA ASP A 224 -14.34 25.02 7.83
C ASP A 224 -15.49 24.29 8.57
N GLY A 225 -15.61 22.97 8.36
CA GLY A 225 -16.58 22.10 9.04
C GLY A 225 -16.07 21.44 10.33
N LEU A 226 -14.88 21.84 10.84
CA LEU A 226 -14.26 21.30 12.06
C LEU A 226 -14.21 19.75 12.10
N PHE A 227 -13.93 19.12 10.96
CA PHE A 227 -13.99 17.67 10.81
C PHE A 227 -12.96 16.97 11.70
N LEU A 228 -13.43 16.04 12.53
CA LEU A 228 -12.68 15.33 13.59
C LEU A 228 -12.18 16.20 14.77
N ASP A 229 -12.61 17.47 14.89
CA ASP A 229 -12.30 18.27 16.07
C ASP A 229 -13.23 17.93 17.25
N ILE A 230 -12.73 17.08 18.16
CA ILE A 230 -13.40 16.66 19.39
C ILE A 230 -13.59 17.83 20.39
N LEU A 231 -12.82 18.92 20.24
CA LEU A 231 -12.88 20.09 21.13
C LEU A 231 -13.80 21.20 20.60
N SER A 232 -14.32 21.07 19.37
CA SER A 232 -15.28 22.01 18.77
C SER A 232 -16.57 22.15 19.58
N GLU A 233 -17.03 21.05 20.19
CA GLU A 233 -18.21 21.00 21.05
C GLU A 233 -17.89 20.30 22.39
N PRO A 234 -17.27 20.99 23.36
CA PRO A 234 -16.77 20.36 24.59
C PRO A 234 -17.83 19.63 25.43
N ALA A 235 -19.09 20.06 25.33
CA ALA A 235 -20.23 19.40 25.98
C ALA A 235 -20.55 18.00 25.41
N LYS A 236 -20.07 17.67 24.20
CA LYS A 236 -20.28 16.38 23.53
C LYS A 236 -19.13 15.38 23.74
N ILE A 237 -18.04 15.75 24.43
CA ILE A 237 -16.86 14.88 24.63
C ILE A 237 -17.20 13.55 25.33
N THR A 238 -18.25 13.54 26.16
CA THR A 238 -18.76 12.34 26.86
C THR A 238 -19.88 11.61 26.11
N HIS A 239 -20.32 12.10 24.94
CA HIS A 239 -21.36 11.47 24.13
C HIS A 239 -20.74 10.42 23.20
N THR A 240 -21.43 9.29 23.02
CA THR A 240 -21.08 8.31 21.99
C THR A 240 -21.28 8.93 20.60
N ALA A 241 -20.24 8.93 19.78
CA ALA A 241 -20.40 9.21 18.35
C ALA A 241 -21.14 8.03 17.70
N LEU A 242 -22.39 8.24 17.31
CA LEU A 242 -23.24 7.27 16.63
C LEU A 242 -23.53 7.75 15.21
N SER A 243 -23.57 6.80 14.27
CA SER A 243 -23.95 7.05 12.87
C SER A 243 -24.73 5.86 12.33
N ASP A 244 -25.89 6.13 11.75
CA ASP A 244 -26.76 5.14 11.10
C ASP A 244 -26.07 4.44 9.91
N GLN A 245 -24.93 4.97 9.44
CA GLN A 245 -24.19 4.48 8.28
C GLN A 245 -22.70 4.24 8.57
N LEU A 246 -22.36 3.82 9.80
CA LEU A 246 -20.96 3.60 10.23
C LEU A 246 -20.12 2.73 9.27
N SER A 247 -20.68 1.67 8.67
CA SER A 247 -20.00 0.86 7.64
C SER A 247 -19.58 1.68 6.41
N CYS A 248 -20.36 2.69 6.03
CA CYS A 248 -20.08 3.60 4.92
C CYS A 248 -19.10 4.71 5.32
N GLU A 249 -18.99 5.03 6.61
CA GLU A 249 -18.00 5.98 7.15
C GLU A 249 -16.58 5.42 7.16
N LEU A 250 -16.44 4.13 7.46
CA LEU A 250 -15.17 3.41 7.46
C LEU A 250 -14.71 2.92 6.07
N LEU A 251 -15.55 3.10 5.04
CA LEU A 251 -15.27 2.66 3.66
C LEU A 251 -14.22 3.57 2.97
N PRO A 252 -13.05 3.05 2.56
CA PRO A 252 -12.01 3.87 1.93
C PRO A 252 -12.41 4.38 0.54
N TYR A 253 -12.00 5.61 0.21
CA TYR A 253 -12.32 6.22 -1.08
C TYR A 253 -11.73 5.43 -2.25
N GLU A 254 -10.52 4.89 -2.10
CA GLU A 254 -9.77 4.14 -3.11
C GLU A 254 -10.51 2.84 -3.49
N VAL A 255 -11.22 2.24 -2.54
CA VAL A 255 -12.06 1.07 -2.76
C VAL A 255 -13.31 1.45 -3.56
N MET A 256 -13.96 2.56 -3.21
CA MET A 256 -15.12 3.09 -3.96
C MET A 256 -14.74 3.53 -5.38
N GLU A 257 -13.58 4.17 -5.55
CA GLU A 257 -13.04 4.59 -6.85
C GLU A 257 -12.80 3.37 -7.76
N ARG A 258 -12.19 2.31 -7.21
CA ARG A 258 -12.00 1.05 -7.93
C ARG A 258 -13.34 0.45 -8.37
N TRP A 259 -14.37 0.47 -7.51
CA TRP A 259 -15.73 0.04 -7.84
C TRP A 259 -16.36 0.86 -8.96
N VAL A 260 -16.34 2.18 -8.86
CA VAL A 260 -16.89 3.09 -9.87
C VAL A 260 -16.21 2.90 -11.22
N ILE A 261 -14.88 2.86 -11.26
CA ILE A 261 -14.12 2.79 -12.52
C ILE A 261 -14.22 1.39 -13.16
N PHE A 262 -13.87 0.32 -12.45
CA PHE A 262 -13.89 -1.03 -13.03
C PHE A 262 -15.31 -1.57 -13.22
N GLY A 263 -16.26 -1.22 -12.33
CA GLY A 263 -17.66 -1.58 -12.46
C GLY A 263 -18.28 -0.98 -13.73
N TYR A 264 -18.23 0.36 -13.88
CA TYR A 264 -18.80 1.00 -15.07
C TYR A 264 -18.04 0.69 -16.38
N LEU A 265 -16.76 0.32 -16.32
CA LEU A 265 -16.03 -0.19 -17.49
C LEU A 265 -16.63 -1.52 -18.01
N VAL A 266 -17.00 -2.43 -17.10
CA VAL A 266 -17.63 -3.71 -17.46
C VAL A 266 -19.09 -3.53 -17.91
N ILE A 267 -19.81 -2.55 -17.38
CA ILE A 267 -21.20 -2.20 -17.81
C ILE A 267 -21.27 -0.91 -18.64
N TYR A 268 -20.31 -0.71 -19.56
CA TYR A 268 -20.17 0.55 -20.30
C TYR A 268 -21.41 1.06 -21.07
N PRO A 269 -22.40 0.26 -21.53
CA PRO A 269 -23.62 0.79 -22.11
C PRO A 269 -24.39 1.71 -21.16
N THR A 270 -24.37 1.44 -19.85
CA THR A 270 -25.00 2.30 -18.84
C THR A 270 -24.39 3.70 -18.80
N LEU A 271 -23.10 3.88 -19.12
CA LEU A 271 -22.47 5.20 -19.30
C LEU A 271 -22.95 5.95 -20.56
N THR A 272 -23.72 5.30 -21.41
CA THR A 272 -24.39 5.87 -22.59
C THR A 272 -25.80 6.33 -22.23
N GLU A 273 -26.47 5.64 -21.32
CA GLU A 273 -27.88 5.83 -20.96
C GLU A 273 -28.10 6.72 -19.72
N ASP A 274 -27.24 6.61 -18.69
CA ASP A 274 -27.33 7.32 -17.41
C ASP A 274 -26.26 8.44 -17.31
N ASP A 275 -26.70 9.70 -17.27
CA ASP A 275 -25.84 10.87 -17.06
C ASP A 275 -25.28 10.97 -15.63
N ASP A 276 -25.94 10.38 -14.62
CA ASP A 276 -25.42 10.32 -13.25
C ASP A 276 -24.34 9.24 -13.12
N ALA A 277 -24.48 8.10 -13.80
CA ALA A 277 -23.40 7.10 -13.91
C ALA A 277 -22.17 7.70 -14.59
N PHE A 278 -22.36 8.41 -15.71
CA PHE A 278 -21.27 9.12 -16.36
C PHE A 278 -20.67 10.21 -15.46
N SER A 279 -21.49 10.93 -14.70
CA SER A 279 -21.01 11.95 -13.76
C SER A 279 -20.24 11.37 -12.57
N ARG A 280 -20.66 10.21 -12.01
CA ARG A 280 -19.92 9.44 -11.00
C ARG A 280 -18.56 9.00 -11.52
N LEU A 281 -18.51 8.41 -12.73
CA LEU A 281 -17.24 8.02 -13.36
C LEU A 281 -16.32 9.22 -13.63
N ARG A 282 -16.85 10.30 -14.20
CA ARG A 282 -16.09 11.53 -14.48
C ARG A 282 -15.58 12.20 -13.19
N LEU A 283 -16.29 12.06 -12.06
CA LEU A 283 -15.84 12.55 -10.77
C LEU A 283 -14.64 11.74 -10.24
N ALA A 284 -14.66 10.40 -10.37
CA ALA A 284 -13.52 9.55 -10.03
C ALA A 284 -12.27 9.94 -10.86
N LEU A 285 -12.44 10.00 -12.19
CA LEU A 285 -11.40 10.36 -13.16
C LEU A 285 -10.87 11.80 -13.02
N ARG A 286 -11.43 12.65 -12.17
CA ARG A 286 -10.88 13.99 -11.86
C ARG A 286 -10.03 14.01 -10.59
N ASN A 287 -10.08 12.95 -9.79
CA ASN A 287 -9.36 12.83 -8.52
C ASN A 287 -8.23 11.78 -8.55
N SER A 288 -8.25 10.89 -9.54
CA SER A 288 -7.17 9.93 -9.78
C SER A 288 -6.96 9.67 -11.28
N TYR A 289 -5.69 9.50 -11.65
CA TYR A 289 -5.25 9.14 -13.00
C TYR A 289 -4.62 7.73 -13.07
N VAL A 290 -4.48 7.05 -11.92
CA VAL A 290 -3.89 5.71 -11.76
C VAL A 290 -4.61 4.96 -10.65
N VAL A 291 -5.15 3.78 -10.95
CA VAL A 291 -5.83 2.91 -9.97
C VAL A 291 -5.04 1.62 -9.77
N VAL A 292 -4.92 1.16 -8.52
CA VAL A 292 -4.27 -0.11 -8.19
C VAL A 292 -5.09 -1.28 -8.72
N LEU A 293 -4.45 -2.13 -9.52
CA LEU A 293 -4.98 -3.42 -9.96
C LEU A 293 -4.79 -4.46 -8.86
N TYR A 294 -3.54 -4.62 -8.40
CA TYR A 294 -3.14 -5.49 -7.30
C TYR A 294 -1.74 -5.11 -6.81
N ARG A 295 -1.59 -4.73 -5.52
CA ARG A 295 -0.32 -4.27 -4.92
C ARG A 295 0.27 -3.05 -5.64
N ASP A 296 1.44 -3.21 -6.25
CA ASP A 296 2.17 -2.22 -7.06
C ASP A 296 1.81 -2.27 -8.55
N GLU A 297 1.04 -3.27 -8.99
CA GLU A 297 0.49 -3.30 -10.35
C GLU A 297 -0.68 -2.32 -10.46
N VAL A 298 -0.60 -1.43 -11.45
CA VAL A 298 -1.49 -0.27 -11.60
C VAL A 298 -2.01 -0.09 -13.02
N VAL A 299 -3.18 0.54 -13.14
CA VAL A 299 -3.85 0.84 -14.41
C VAL A 299 -3.86 2.35 -14.65
N HIS A 300 -3.35 2.78 -15.81
CA HIS A 300 -3.53 4.16 -16.30
C HIS A 300 -4.95 4.36 -16.84
N VAL A 301 -5.90 4.60 -15.93
CA VAL A 301 -7.35 4.47 -16.19
C VAL A 301 -7.84 5.32 -17.36
N HIS A 302 -7.32 6.53 -17.57
CA HIS A 302 -7.70 7.36 -18.73
C HIS A 302 -7.25 6.78 -20.06
N SER A 303 -6.07 6.17 -20.12
CA SER A 303 -5.55 5.54 -21.33
C SER A 303 -6.36 4.30 -21.67
N LEU A 304 -6.62 3.45 -20.67
CA LEU A 304 -7.47 2.26 -20.80
C LEU A 304 -8.89 2.62 -21.26
N LEU A 305 -9.57 3.55 -20.56
CA LEU A 305 -10.92 3.96 -20.89
C LEU A 305 -10.98 4.65 -22.26
N THR A 306 -10.04 5.52 -22.60
CA THR A 306 -10.00 6.17 -23.92
C THR A 306 -9.87 5.13 -25.02
N SER A 307 -8.87 4.26 -24.94
CA SER A 307 -8.59 3.25 -25.95
C SER A 307 -9.74 2.25 -26.10
N PHE A 308 -10.28 1.73 -24.99
CA PHE A 308 -11.42 0.83 -25.03
C PHE A 308 -12.67 1.50 -25.59
N LEU A 309 -13.06 2.66 -25.04
CA LEU A 309 -14.30 3.34 -25.43
C LEU A 309 -14.25 3.82 -26.89
N GLU A 310 -13.09 4.22 -27.43
CA GLU A 310 -12.95 4.51 -28.86
C GLU A 310 -13.29 3.33 -29.78
N THR A 311 -13.14 2.08 -29.32
CA THR A 311 -13.52 0.88 -30.11
C THR A 311 -15.00 0.50 -30.01
N VAL A 312 -15.72 0.93 -28.97
CA VAL A 312 -17.14 0.55 -28.72
C VAL A 312 -18.13 1.70 -28.87
N TRP A 313 -17.72 2.95 -28.68
CA TRP A 313 -18.55 4.15 -28.81
C TRP A 313 -18.47 4.75 -30.22
N THR A 314 -18.97 4.02 -31.21
CA THR A 314 -19.02 4.45 -32.62
C THR A 314 -20.06 5.55 -32.91
N ALA A 315 -20.90 5.90 -31.95
CA ALA A 315 -21.97 6.90 -32.11
C ALA A 315 -21.46 8.35 -31.98
N ARG A 316 -22.10 9.28 -32.70
CA ARG A 316 -21.73 10.71 -32.63
C ARG A 316 -22.08 11.34 -31.28
N SER A 317 -23.10 10.85 -30.57
CA SER A 317 -23.51 11.31 -29.24
C SER A 317 -22.42 11.12 -28.17
N THR A 318 -21.75 9.97 -28.19
CA THR A 318 -20.69 9.60 -27.22
C THR A 318 -19.37 10.36 -27.42
N SER A 319 -19.16 11.00 -28.57
CA SER A 319 -17.94 11.79 -28.85
C SER A 319 -17.68 12.92 -27.84
N LYS A 320 -18.75 13.54 -27.29
CA LYS A 320 -18.61 14.53 -26.21
C LYS A 320 -18.13 13.87 -24.91
N ARG A 321 -18.76 12.78 -24.49
CA ARG A 321 -18.38 12.05 -23.26
C ARG A 321 -16.94 11.50 -23.31
N LEU A 322 -16.46 11.09 -24.49
CA LEU A 322 -15.05 10.75 -24.70
C LEU A 322 -14.11 11.97 -24.54
N THR A 323 -14.55 13.15 -24.99
CA THR A 323 -13.79 14.40 -24.81
C THR A 323 -13.73 14.81 -23.32
N ASP A 324 -14.84 14.70 -22.58
CA ASP A 324 -14.90 14.89 -21.12
C ASP A 324 -13.93 13.96 -20.36
N ILE A 325 -13.76 12.69 -20.80
CA ILE A 325 -12.79 11.74 -20.21
C ILE A 325 -11.33 12.17 -20.46
N LYS A 326 -11.04 12.67 -21.68
CA LYS A 326 -9.71 13.18 -22.05
C LYS A 326 -9.37 14.49 -21.32
N GLU A 327 -10.33 15.41 -21.18
CA GLU A 327 -10.17 16.63 -20.39
C GLU A 327 -9.91 16.30 -18.91
N SER A 328 -10.61 15.30 -18.37
CA SER A 328 -10.48 14.93 -16.95
C SER A 328 -9.08 14.45 -16.58
N LEU A 329 -8.29 13.91 -17.52
CA LEU A 329 -6.86 13.62 -17.29
C LEU A 329 -6.06 14.90 -17.01
N SER A 330 -6.31 15.98 -17.74
CA SER A 330 -5.66 17.27 -17.52
C SER A 330 -6.03 17.86 -16.15
N VAL A 331 -7.30 17.71 -15.75
CA VAL A 331 -7.79 18.09 -14.41
C VAL A 331 -7.12 17.26 -13.31
N ALA A 332 -7.05 15.93 -13.48
CA ALA A 332 -6.41 15.04 -12.50
C ALA A 332 -4.92 15.37 -12.33
N CYS A 333 -4.15 15.47 -13.42
CA CYS A 333 -2.73 15.78 -13.37
C CYS A 333 -2.41 17.17 -12.79
N SER A 334 -3.32 18.15 -12.91
CA SER A 334 -3.11 19.53 -12.42
C SER A 334 -3.65 19.80 -11.01
N GLN A 335 -4.72 19.12 -10.59
CA GLN A 335 -5.40 19.41 -9.32
C GLN A 335 -5.26 18.30 -8.27
N ALA A 336 -5.25 17.02 -8.66
CA ALA A 336 -5.25 15.92 -7.71
C ALA A 336 -3.99 15.89 -6.81
N PRO A 337 -2.75 16.14 -7.29
CA PRO A 337 -1.58 16.12 -6.42
C PRO A 337 -1.67 17.10 -5.24
N GLY A 338 -2.13 18.33 -5.48
CA GLY A 338 -2.31 19.35 -4.43
C GLY A 338 -3.49 19.03 -3.49
N VAL A 339 -4.60 18.52 -4.04
CA VAL A 339 -5.76 18.10 -3.23
C VAL A 339 -5.43 16.91 -2.33
N HIS A 340 -4.51 16.04 -2.73
CA HIS A 340 -4.05 14.90 -1.92
C HIS A 340 -2.90 15.24 -0.98
N SER A 341 -1.97 16.15 -1.33
CA SER A 341 -0.90 16.58 -0.40
C SER A 341 -1.46 17.21 0.87
N ASP A 342 -2.52 18.02 0.74
CA ASP A 342 -3.24 18.67 1.84
C ASP A 342 -3.92 17.69 2.83
N ARG A 343 -3.90 16.37 2.54
CA ARG A 343 -4.58 15.32 3.32
C ARG A 343 -3.63 14.33 4.03
N GLN A 344 -2.31 14.42 3.83
CA GLN A 344 -1.37 13.39 4.31
C GLN A 344 -0.95 13.58 5.78
N LEU A 345 -1.29 12.62 6.64
CA LEU A 345 -1.00 12.65 8.09
C LEU A 345 -0.42 11.31 8.62
N LEU A 346 0.47 10.67 7.85
CA LEU A 346 0.98 9.31 8.11
C LEU A 346 1.56 9.10 9.53
N PHE A 347 2.18 10.11 10.14
CA PHE A 347 2.72 10.02 11.50
C PHE A 347 1.62 9.77 12.54
N TYR A 348 0.60 10.64 12.56
CA TYR A 348 -0.53 10.57 13.51
C TYR A 348 -1.39 9.31 13.32
N MET A 349 -1.33 8.65 12.16
CA MET A 349 -2.01 7.36 11.95
C MET A 349 -1.41 6.24 12.79
N GLU A 350 -0.08 6.19 12.98
CA GLU A 350 0.51 5.18 13.87
C GLU A 350 0.28 5.52 15.34
N ASP A 351 0.22 6.80 15.70
CA ASP A 351 -0.17 7.24 17.05
C ASP A 351 -1.60 6.81 17.39
N LEU A 352 -2.55 7.03 16.49
CA LEU A 352 -3.93 6.55 16.65
C LEU A 352 -3.96 5.02 16.78
N ARG A 353 -3.19 4.28 15.98
CA ARG A 353 -3.06 2.80 16.10
C ARG A 353 -2.44 2.38 17.43
N ASN A 354 -1.53 3.17 18.00
CA ASN A 354 -0.93 2.91 19.30
C ASN A 354 -1.89 3.21 20.45
N LEU A 355 -2.70 4.27 20.36
CA LEU A 355 -3.80 4.52 21.29
C LEU A 355 -4.82 3.38 21.24
N LEU A 356 -5.25 2.95 20.04
CA LEU A 356 -6.17 1.82 19.85
C LEU A 356 -5.60 0.50 20.41
N ARG A 357 -4.31 0.21 20.23
CA ARG A 357 -3.64 -0.97 20.82
C ARG A 357 -3.55 -0.88 22.35
N THR A 358 -3.07 0.25 22.87
CA THR A 358 -2.79 0.45 24.31
C THR A 358 -4.07 0.49 25.15
N TYR A 359 -5.09 1.19 24.64
CA TYR A 359 -6.40 1.32 25.30
C TYR A 359 -7.45 0.33 24.77
N SER A 360 -7.03 -0.71 24.04
CA SER A 360 -7.93 -1.76 23.54
C SER A 360 -8.85 -2.34 24.63
N PRO A 361 -8.39 -2.64 25.87
CA PRO A 361 -9.28 -3.12 26.92
C PRO A 361 -10.34 -2.10 27.37
N VAL A 362 -10.06 -0.80 27.26
CA VAL A 362 -11.02 0.28 27.59
C VAL A 362 -12.09 0.36 26.51
N ILE A 363 -11.68 0.33 25.24
CA ILE A 363 -12.56 0.35 24.06
C ILE A 363 -13.45 -0.91 24.05
N GLN A 364 -12.86 -2.09 24.26
CA GLN A 364 -13.60 -3.36 24.37
C GLN A 364 -14.62 -3.32 25.50
N ARG A 365 -14.21 -2.87 26.71
CA ARG A 365 -15.14 -2.76 27.86
C ARG A 365 -16.30 -1.81 27.59
N PHE A 366 -16.05 -0.68 26.91
CA PHE A 366 -17.11 0.26 26.51
C PHE A 366 -18.09 -0.38 25.54
N HIS A 367 -17.62 -0.98 24.44
CA HIS A 367 -18.52 -1.59 23.45
C HIS A 367 -19.23 -2.85 23.95
N VAL A 368 -18.59 -3.69 24.78
CA VAL A 368 -19.28 -4.83 25.44
C VAL A 368 -20.41 -4.34 26.35
N GLN A 369 -20.21 -3.22 27.04
CA GLN A 369 -21.27 -2.59 27.82
C GLN A 369 -22.39 -2.00 26.93
N LEU A 370 -22.05 -1.36 25.81
CA LEU A 370 -23.03 -0.83 24.86
C LEU A 370 -23.89 -1.94 24.26
N LEU A 371 -23.25 -3.01 23.76
CA LEU A 371 -23.90 -4.17 23.13
C LEU A 371 -24.93 -4.82 24.06
N SER A 372 -24.55 -5.05 25.31
CA SER A 372 -25.42 -5.71 26.30
C SER A 372 -26.47 -4.82 26.94
N SER A 373 -26.23 -3.50 27.02
CA SER A 373 -27.04 -2.56 27.82
C SER A 373 -27.85 -1.56 26.98
N TYR A 374 -27.62 -1.49 25.66
CA TYR A 374 -28.30 -0.59 24.74
C TYR A 374 -28.66 -1.28 23.43
N ASP A 375 -27.68 -1.89 22.74
CA ASP A 375 -27.91 -2.43 21.38
C ASP A 375 -28.83 -3.66 21.40
N ALA A 376 -28.62 -4.62 22.33
CA ALA A 376 -29.47 -5.81 22.42
C ALA A 376 -30.93 -5.50 22.84
N PRO A 377 -31.22 -4.69 23.90
CA PRO A 377 -32.59 -4.27 24.20
C PRO A 377 -33.27 -3.50 23.06
N GLY A 378 -32.54 -2.59 22.39
CA GLY A 378 -33.08 -1.83 21.26
C GLY A 378 -33.37 -2.71 20.03
N LEU A 379 -32.50 -3.69 19.76
CA LEU A 379 -32.72 -4.69 18.71
C LEU A 379 -33.91 -5.59 19.04
N GLU A 380 -34.07 -6.03 20.29
CA GLU A 380 -35.22 -6.83 20.73
C GLU A 380 -36.53 -6.03 20.56
N GLU A 381 -36.57 -4.77 21.01
CA GLU A 381 -37.73 -3.88 20.84
C GLU A 381 -38.11 -3.67 19.36
N TYR A 382 -37.11 -3.43 18.50
CA TYR A 382 -37.31 -3.24 17.06
C TYR A 382 -37.79 -4.51 16.35
N LEU A 383 -37.26 -5.68 16.73
CA LEU A 383 -37.62 -6.96 16.13
C LEU A 383 -38.97 -7.49 16.62
N ARG A 384 -39.35 -7.26 17.89
CA ARG A 384 -40.59 -7.77 18.51
C ARG A 384 -41.87 -7.63 17.65
N PRO A 385 -42.16 -6.50 16.96
CA PRO A 385 -43.32 -6.39 16.07
C PRO A 385 -43.14 -7.06 14.69
N VAL A 386 -41.93 -7.48 14.32
CA VAL A 386 -41.57 -8.07 13.01
C VAL A 386 -41.41 -9.59 13.07
N LEU A 387 -40.94 -10.16 14.20
CA LEU A 387 -40.66 -11.59 14.36
C LEU A 387 -41.85 -12.49 14.00
N SER A 388 -43.09 -12.07 14.28
CA SER A 388 -44.32 -12.80 13.94
C SER A 388 -44.64 -12.88 12.43
N ARG A 389 -43.84 -12.21 11.59
CA ARG A 389 -44.01 -12.11 10.13
C ARG A 389 -42.83 -12.70 9.35
N LEU A 390 -41.80 -13.18 10.04
CA LEU A 390 -40.60 -13.80 9.45
C LEU A 390 -40.72 -15.34 9.46
N PRO A 391 -39.99 -16.05 8.57
CA PRO A 391 -39.87 -17.50 8.68
C PRO A 391 -39.03 -17.90 9.91
N ILE A 392 -39.11 -19.18 10.27
CA ILE A 392 -38.55 -19.71 11.53
C ILE A 392 -37.02 -19.60 11.55
N GLU A 393 -36.37 -19.80 10.41
CA GLU A 393 -34.90 -19.82 10.29
C GLU A 393 -34.28 -18.43 10.57
N GLU A 394 -34.92 -17.36 10.12
CA GLU A 394 -34.54 -15.98 10.40
C GLU A 394 -34.85 -15.59 11.85
N VAL A 395 -35.96 -16.07 12.42
CA VAL A 395 -36.29 -15.89 13.84
C VAL A 395 -35.27 -16.61 14.74
N GLU A 396 -34.83 -17.81 14.37
CA GLU A 396 -33.76 -18.55 15.06
C GLU A 396 -32.42 -17.82 14.97
N MET A 397 -32.05 -17.28 13.79
CA MET A 397 -30.85 -16.43 13.66
C MET A 397 -30.94 -15.18 14.54
N PHE A 398 -32.05 -14.44 14.52
CA PHE A 398 -32.23 -13.24 15.35
C PHE A 398 -32.20 -13.55 16.86
N ASN A 399 -32.86 -14.62 17.30
CA ASN A 399 -32.81 -15.06 18.70
C ASN A 399 -31.39 -15.50 19.09
N GLY A 400 -30.67 -16.21 18.22
CA GLY A 400 -29.27 -16.57 18.44
C GLY A 400 -28.35 -15.35 18.57
N MET A 401 -28.55 -14.32 17.73
CA MET A 401 -27.85 -13.04 17.85
C MET A 401 -28.14 -12.35 19.19
N LEU A 402 -29.41 -12.27 19.60
CA LEU A 402 -29.81 -11.63 20.86
C LEU A 402 -29.22 -12.36 22.08
N THR A 403 -29.33 -13.69 22.15
CA THR A 403 -28.71 -14.50 23.23
C THR A 403 -27.21 -14.24 23.31
N HIS A 404 -26.48 -14.31 22.18
CA HIS A 404 -25.04 -14.05 22.17
C HIS A 404 -24.68 -12.61 22.61
N LEU A 405 -25.53 -11.62 22.34
CA LEU A 405 -25.30 -10.24 22.79
C LEU A 405 -25.58 -10.06 24.30
N HIS A 406 -26.54 -10.79 24.86
CA HIS A 406 -26.81 -10.80 26.31
C HIS A 406 -25.73 -11.59 27.08
N ASP A 407 -25.32 -12.78 26.61
CA ASP A 407 -24.26 -13.60 27.22
C ASP A 407 -22.94 -12.84 27.34
N VAL A 408 -22.59 -12.06 26.31
CA VAL A 408 -21.42 -11.15 26.28
C VAL A 408 -21.51 -10.06 27.38
N GLY A 409 -22.72 -9.70 27.82
CA GLY A 409 -22.96 -8.84 28.97
C GLY A 409 -22.85 -9.55 30.32
N GLU A 410 -23.35 -10.79 30.43
CA GLU A 410 -23.36 -11.55 31.68
C GLU A 410 -21.98 -12.09 32.09
N GLY A 411 -21.09 -12.31 31.12
CA GLY A 411 -19.67 -12.65 31.34
C GLY A 411 -18.88 -11.64 32.20
N ARG A 412 -19.47 -10.48 32.53
CA ARG A 412 -18.98 -9.51 33.52
C ARG A 412 -18.58 -10.12 34.87
N GLN A 413 -19.21 -11.21 35.34
CA GLN A 413 -19.07 -11.66 36.73
C GLN A 413 -17.74 -12.35 37.09
N THR A 414 -16.92 -12.75 36.11
CA THR A 414 -15.67 -13.51 36.34
C THR A 414 -14.38 -12.78 35.95
N LEU A 415 -14.48 -11.63 35.27
CA LEU A 415 -13.33 -10.86 34.78
C LEU A 415 -12.81 -9.87 35.83
N ASP A 416 -12.20 -10.42 36.88
CA ASP A 416 -11.47 -9.65 37.90
C ASP A 416 -10.18 -9.04 37.31
N ARG A 417 -9.66 -8.00 37.98
CA ARG A 417 -8.85 -6.88 37.46
C ARG A 417 -7.58 -7.15 36.63
N ASN A 418 -7.11 -8.40 36.52
CA ASN A 418 -5.83 -8.74 35.87
C ASN A 418 -5.92 -9.83 34.79
N ALA A 419 -7.10 -10.38 34.48
CA ALA A 419 -7.25 -11.30 33.36
C ALA A 419 -7.25 -10.54 32.03
N GLN A 420 -6.56 -11.07 31.01
CA GLN A 420 -6.81 -10.66 29.62
C GLN A 420 -8.28 -10.94 29.28
N LEU A 421 -8.97 -9.98 28.66
CA LEU A 421 -10.24 -10.29 28.02
C LEU A 421 -9.99 -11.44 27.04
N ALA A 422 -10.76 -12.52 27.19
CA ALA A 422 -10.87 -13.52 26.13
C ALA A 422 -11.27 -12.78 24.84
N LEU A 423 -10.62 -13.09 23.73
CA LEU A 423 -10.92 -12.47 22.45
C LEU A 423 -12.33 -12.90 22.02
N CYS A 424 -13.33 -12.05 22.28
CA CYS A 424 -14.72 -12.30 21.91
C CYS A 424 -14.83 -12.46 20.39
N ASP A 425 -14.98 -13.69 19.92
CA ASP A 425 -15.04 -13.97 18.49
C ASP A 425 -16.46 -13.75 17.94
N PHE A 426 -16.68 -12.54 17.42
CA PHE A 426 -17.92 -12.17 16.73
C PHE A 426 -17.96 -12.63 15.25
N SER A 427 -17.05 -13.50 14.79
CA SER A 427 -17.03 -13.94 13.39
C SER A 427 -18.29 -14.71 12.99
N GLY A 428 -18.87 -15.50 13.90
CA GLY A 428 -20.19 -16.11 13.72
C GLY A 428 -21.28 -15.06 13.55
N LEU A 429 -21.44 -14.18 14.55
CA LEU A 429 -22.42 -13.09 14.56
C LEU A 429 -22.38 -12.22 13.30
N ARG A 430 -21.18 -11.90 12.78
CA ARG A 430 -20.99 -11.13 11.54
C ARG A 430 -21.40 -11.90 10.29
N LEU A 431 -21.12 -13.21 10.25
CA LEU A 431 -21.51 -14.08 9.14
C LEU A 431 -23.02 -14.32 9.13
N ASP A 432 -23.65 -14.44 10.31
CA ASP A 432 -25.11 -14.54 10.45
C ASP A 432 -25.81 -13.21 10.11
N TRP A 433 -25.20 -12.07 10.42
CA TRP A 433 -25.66 -10.77 9.90
C TRP A 433 -25.54 -10.67 8.36
N LEU A 434 -24.46 -11.19 7.76
CA LEU A 434 -24.33 -11.26 6.30
C LEU A 434 -25.36 -12.23 5.66
N ARG A 435 -25.70 -13.34 6.35
CA ARG A 435 -26.81 -14.22 5.95
C ARG A 435 -28.13 -13.49 6.00
N LEU A 436 -28.45 -12.81 7.10
CA LEU A 436 -29.67 -12.02 7.23
C LEU A 436 -29.76 -10.94 6.14
N GLN A 437 -28.66 -10.23 5.84
CA GLN A 437 -28.62 -9.33 4.68
C GLN A 437 -28.95 -10.05 3.37
N ALA A 438 -28.33 -11.20 3.10
CA ALA A 438 -28.58 -11.97 1.88
C ALA A 438 -30.03 -12.50 1.80
N THR A 439 -30.57 -13.05 2.89
CA THR A 439 -31.87 -13.73 2.93
C THR A 439 -33.02 -12.72 2.99
N LEU A 440 -32.92 -11.66 3.79
CA LEU A 440 -33.93 -10.57 3.85
C LEU A 440 -33.92 -9.69 2.60
N SER A 441 -32.83 -9.68 1.83
CA SER A 441 -32.79 -9.09 0.48
C SER A 441 -33.25 -10.08 -0.62
N ALA A 442 -33.46 -11.35 -0.29
CA ALA A 442 -33.84 -12.42 -1.21
C ALA A 442 -35.23 -12.99 -0.84
N LYS A 443 -35.42 -14.31 -1.03
CA LYS A 443 -36.72 -14.99 -0.97
C LYS A 443 -36.57 -16.46 -0.52
N ASP A 444 -36.21 -16.63 0.76
CA ASP A 444 -36.02 -17.87 1.53
C ASP A 444 -34.70 -18.67 1.30
N SER A 445 -33.79 -18.79 2.30
CA SER A 445 -32.73 -19.85 2.43
C SER A 445 -31.76 -19.65 3.64
N PRO A 446 -31.18 -20.74 4.23
CA PRO A 446 -30.12 -20.66 5.27
C PRO A 446 -28.80 -21.46 5.00
N LEU A 447 -27.73 -21.13 5.76
CA LEU A 447 -26.59 -21.95 6.31
C LEU A 447 -25.75 -22.91 5.40
N ASN A 448 -24.44 -23.19 5.55
CA ASN A 448 -23.22 -22.69 6.26
C ASN A 448 -21.99 -23.12 5.34
N LEU A 449 -20.66 -23.12 5.60
CA LEU A 449 -19.75 -23.00 6.77
C LEU A 449 -18.25 -22.78 6.32
N SER A 450 -17.41 -22.15 7.18
CA SER A 450 -15.91 -22.22 7.27
C SER A 450 -14.97 -21.70 6.14
N SER A 451 -13.73 -21.36 6.54
CA SER A 451 -12.66 -20.70 5.75
C SER A 451 -11.28 -21.39 5.89
N HIS A 452 -10.30 -21.09 5.01
CA HIS A 452 -8.92 -21.63 5.07
C HIS A 452 -7.89 -20.67 4.42
N ASP A 453 -6.64 -20.67 4.92
CA ASP A 453 -5.50 -19.88 4.41
C ASP A 453 -5.00 -20.36 3.03
N LEU A 454 -4.71 -19.44 2.10
CA LEU A 454 -4.30 -19.76 0.71
C LEU A 454 -3.04 -19.03 0.19
N CYS A 455 -2.06 -18.71 1.04
CA CYS A 455 -0.63 -18.67 0.65
C CYS A 455 0.33 -18.60 1.86
N PRO A 456 0.93 -19.71 2.33
CA PRO A 456 1.89 -19.67 3.44
C PRO A 456 3.29 -19.19 3.03
N LYS A 457 3.71 -19.45 1.77
CA LYS A 457 5.10 -19.21 1.31
C LYS A 457 5.50 -17.73 1.35
N GLU A 458 4.56 -16.85 1.04
CA GLU A 458 4.84 -15.42 0.90
C GLU A 458 4.81 -14.67 2.23
N ARG A 459 4.07 -15.19 3.23
CA ARG A 459 4.01 -14.64 4.59
C ARG A 459 5.39 -14.61 5.26
N PHE A 460 6.23 -15.60 4.96
CA PHE A 460 7.64 -15.64 5.38
C PHE A 460 8.49 -14.59 4.65
N ALA A 461 8.38 -14.49 3.33
CA ALA A 461 9.15 -13.54 2.52
C ALA A 461 8.83 -12.07 2.88
N ILE A 462 7.55 -11.73 3.01
CA ILE A 462 7.10 -10.39 3.44
C ILE A 462 7.56 -10.09 4.88
N GLY A 463 7.56 -11.10 5.77
CA GLY A 463 8.14 -10.98 7.11
C GLY A 463 9.63 -10.64 7.08
N CYS A 464 10.43 -11.39 6.32
CA CYS A 464 11.87 -11.16 6.20
C CYS A 464 12.17 -9.79 5.59
N THR A 465 11.48 -9.39 4.51
CA THR A 465 11.69 -8.10 3.84
C THR A 465 11.28 -6.92 4.73
N SER A 466 10.15 -7.01 5.45
CA SER A 466 9.74 -5.95 6.38
C SER A 466 10.70 -5.81 7.56
N ALA A 467 11.24 -6.91 8.11
CA ALA A 467 12.27 -6.86 9.14
C ALA A 467 13.60 -6.30 8.64
N ALA A 468 14.04 -6.66 7.43
CA ALA A 468 15.25 -6.12 6.81
C ALA A 468 15.14 -4.61 6.53
N LEU A 469 13.99 -4.15 6.01
CA LEU A 469 13.73 -2.72 5.79
C LEU A 469 13.67 -1.94 7.11
N ALA A 470 12.99 -2.45 8.13
CA ALA A 470 12.93 -1.81 9.46
C ALA A 470 14.33 -1.65 10.08
N LYS A 471 15.16 -2.70 10.02
CA LYS A 471 16.56 -2.66 10.45
C LYS A 471 17.39 -1.65 9.65
N LYS A 472 17.23 -1.62 8.32
CA LYS A 472 17.92 -0.62 7.48
C LYS A 472 17.53 0.81 7.86
N PHE A 473 16.23 1.12 7.94
CA PHE A 473 15.80 2.48 8.34
C PHE A 473 16.31 2.88 9.73
N CYS A 474 16.44 1.94 10.67
CA CYS A 474 17.05 2.20 11.96
C CYS A 474 18.57 2.44 11.84
N SER A 475 19.29 1.74 10.95
CA SER A 475 20.70 2.01 10.64
C SER A 475 20.86 3.40 10.02
N ASP A 476 20.15 3.70 8.93
CA ASP A 476 20.21 4.99 8.23
C ASP A 476 19.91 6.18 9.17
N LEU A 477 19.01 5.99 10.15
CA LEU A 477 18.71 6.96 11.22
C LEU A 477 19.83 7.07 12.27
N VAL A 478 20.41 5.95 12.69
CA VAL A 478 21.55 5.92 13.62
C VAL A 478 22.79 6.55 12.99
N ASP A 479 23.04 6.31 11.71
CA ASP A 479 24.11 6.94 10.93
C ASP A 479 23.98 8.47 10.97
N ALA A 480 22.77 8.99 10.73
CA ALA A 480 22.48 10.42 10.82
C ALA A 480 22.66 10.98 12.25
N ILE A 481 22.21 10.25 13.28
CA ILE A 481 22.42 10.62 14.70
C ILE A 481 23.93 10.71 15.01
N CYS A 482 24.70 9.70 14.64
CA CYS A 482 26.14 9.67 14.85
C CYS A 482 26.85 10.81 14.10
N ILE A 483 26.51 11.07 12.83
CA ILE A 483 27.09 12.20 12.06
C ILE A 483 26.77 13.55 12.75
N CYS A 484 25.53 13.78 13.17
CA CYS A 484 25.16 15.00 13.89
C CYS A 484 25.85 15.11 15.27
N LEU A 485 26.07 13.99 15.96
CA LEU A 485 26.77 13.94 17.24
C LEU A 485 28.26 14.25 17.10
N PHE A 486 28.97 13.59 16.17
CA PHE A 486 30.41 13.79 15.97
C PHE A 486 30.73 15.19 15.44
N ASN A 487 29.97 15.71 14.46
CA ASN A 487 30.08 17.11 14.03
C ASN A 487 29.94 18.10 15.21
N ARG A 488 29.06 17.78 16.18
CA ARG A 488 28.86 18.61 17.37
C ARG A 488 29.91 18.37 18.46
N MET A 489 30.53 17.19 18.51
CA MET A 489 31.75 16.98 19.30
C MET A 489 32.90 17.80 18.74
N ASP A 490 33.06 17.90 17.42
CA ASP A 490 34.07 18.75 16.78
C ASP A 490 33.82 20.25 17.03
N GLU A 491 32.56 20.71 16.95
CA GLU A 491 32.17 22.07 17.40
C GLU A 491 32.63 22.33 18.85
N ILE A 492 32.37 21.40 19.78
CA ILE A 492 32.75 21.52 21.19
C ILE A 492 34.27 21.45 21.36
N CYS A 493 34.96 20.56 20.65
CA CYS A 493 36.42 20.46 20.65
C CYS A 493 37.08 21.75 20.16
N ALA A 494 36.53 22.41 19.13
CA ALA A 494 37.01 23.71 18.67
C ALA A 494 36.83 24.81 19.74
N LEU A 495 35.73 24.80 20.50
CA LEU A 495 35.52 25.71 21.64
C LEU A 495 36.48 25.41 22.80
N VAL A 496 36.72 24.15 23.12
CA VAL A 496 37.71 23.73 24.14
C VAL A 496 39.13 24.11 23.71
N GLN A 497 39.46 23.99 22.42
CA GLN A 497 40.75 24.43 21.87
C GLN A 497 40.95 25.95 22.01
N GLN A 498 39.90 26.79 22.01
CA GLN A 498 40.04 28.23 22.28
C GLN A 498 40.55 28.50 23.71
N LEU A 499 40.20 27.64 24.68
CA LEU A 499 40.65 27.73 26.07
C LEU A 499 42.09 27.22 26.30
N ALA A 500 42.76 26.68 25.27
CA ALA A 500 44.11 26.14 25.41
C ALA A 500 45.13 27.23 25.81
N PRO A 501 46.07 26.98 26.74
CA PRO A 501 46.99 28.00 27.26
C PRO A 501 47.84 28.72 26.20
N GLN A 502 48.08 28.07 25.05
CA GLN A 502 48.77 28.67 23.89
C GLN A 502 48.06 29.92 23.34
N ASN A 503 46.73 30.01 23.45
CA ASN A 503 45.96 31.16 22.97
C ASN A 503 46.02 32.35 23.95
N ALA A 504 46.30 32.08 25.23
CA ALA A 504 46.50 33.14 26.24
C ALA A 504 47.76 33.98 25.97
N VAL A 505 48.69 33.51 25.12
CA VAL A 505 49.88 34.26 24.69
C VAL A 505 49.51 35.59 24.03
N ALA A 506 48.36 35.65 23.34
CA ALA A 506 47.78 36.87 22.74
C ALA A 506 47.34 37.94 23.76
N TRP A 507 47.30 37.59 25.04
CA TRP A 507 46.83 38.43 26.15
C TRP A 507 47.95 38.77 27.15
N LEU A 508 49.17 38.29 26.93
CA LEU A 508 50.34 38.65 27.74
C LEU A 508 50.80 40.09 27.43
N PRO A 509 51.26 40.86 28.42
CA PRO A 509 51.90 42.17 28.18
C PRO A 509 53.15 42.03 27.31
N GLU A 510 53.37 42.99 26.40
CA GLU A 510 54.50 42.96 25.46
C GLU A 510 55.87 42.92 26.17
N GLU A 511 55.97 43.47 27.38
CA GLU A 511 57.17 43.41 28.24
C GLU A 511 57.63 41.98 28.57
N MET A 512 56.70 41.02 28.64
CA MET A 512 57.03 39.59 28.84
C MET A 512 57.46 38.90 27.54
N LEU A 513 56.97 39.38 26.39
CA LEU A 513 57.28 38.81 25.07
C LEU A 513 58.63 39.33 24.52
N GLY A 514 58.98 40.59 24.80
CA GLY A 514 60.23 41.20 24.33
C GLY A 514 61.48 40.45 24.77
N LYS A 515 61.55 40.03 26.04
CA LYS A 515 62.71 39.35 26.65
C LYS A 515 63.08 38.02 25.98
N LYS A 516 62.18 37.39 25.21
CA LYS A 516 62.46 36.13 24.50
C LYS A 516 63.11 36.34 23.13
N ARG A 517 63.02 37.53 22.52
CA ARG A 517 63.61 37.81 21.20
C ARG A 517 65.12 38.03 21.24
N GLU A 518 65.65 38.62 22.30
CA GLU A 518 67.11 38.83 22.47
C GLU A 518 67.89 37.52 22.70
N ALA A 519 67.22 36.47 23.20
CA ALA A 519 67.82 35.15 23.35
C ALA A 519 67.97 34.38 22.02
N ALA A 520 67.09 34.64 21.04
CA ALA A 520 67.03 33.89 19.78
C ALA A 520 67.93 34.46 18.67
N SER A 521 68.39 35.71 18.78
CA SER A 521 69.17 36.40 17.73
C SER A 521 70.64 35.97 17.64
N LYS A 522 71.12 35.06 18.50
CA LYS A 522 72.53 34.62 18.56
C LYS A 522 72.84 33.25 17.92
N SER A 523 71.85 32.54 17.38
CA SER A 523 72.01 31.12 16.97
C SER A 523 71.59 30.78 15.53
N ALA A 524 71.36 31.77 14.67
CA ALA A 524 70.82 31.56 13.32
C ALA A 524 71.51 32.45 12.27
N ALA A 525 72.81 32.29 12.10
CA ALA A 525 73.59 32.96 11.07
C ALA A 525 74.34 31.93 10.19
N ASP A 526 73.60 31.16 9.38
CA ASP A 526 74.20 30.55 8.18
C ASP A 526 73.20 30.09 7.09
N HIS A 527 73.70 30.01 5.85
CA HIS A 527 73.23 29.23 4.69
C HIS A 527 71.76 29.34 4.16
N ASN A 528 71.47 30.49 3.57
CA ASN A 528 71.08 30.69 2.14
C ASN A 528 70.73 29.47 1.24
N GLY A 529 69.67 29.55 0.41
CA GLY A 529 69.35 28.54 -0.63
C GLY A 529 68.11 28.82 -1.53
N TYR A 530 68.32 28.97 -2.85
CA TYR A 530 67.35 29.25 -3.94
C TYR A 530 66.36 28.09 -4.21
N GLY A 531 65.18 28.23 -4.85
CA GLY A 531 64.44 29.40 -5.38
C GLY A 531 63.54 29.08 -6.61
N THR A 532 62.56 29.94 -6.97
CA THR A 532 61.81 30.04 -8.29
C THR A 532 60.95 28.83 -8.79
N MET A 533 59.91 28.92 -9.65
CA MET A 533 59.02 30.00 -10.17
C MET A 533 57.89 29.38 -11.06
N ARG A 534 56.61 29.85 -11.00
CA ARG A 534 55.64 30.08 -12.13
C ARG A 534 54.20 30.37 -11.60
N GLN A 535 53.57 31.50 -11.96
CA GLN A 535 52.57 31.74 -13.05
C GLN A 535 51.18 31.08 -12.85
N GLY A 536 50.03 31.79 -12.95
CA GLY A 536 49.83 33.24 -13.15
C GLY A 536 48.35 33.65 -13.42
N SER A 537 48.10 34.98 -13.53
CA SER A 537 46.84 35.69 -13.93
C SER A 537 45.56 35.43 -13.08
N LYS A 538 44.95 36.37 -12.35
CA LYS A 538 44.44 37.76 -12.61
C LYS A 538 43.12 37.87 -13.39
N ASN A 539 42.08 38.37 -12.71
CA ASN A 539 41.23 39.53 -13.10
C ASN A 539 40.38 39.94 -11.86
N SER A 540 40.56 41.16 -11.30
CA SER A 540 39.70 42.37 -11.48
C SER A 540 38.27 42.20 -10.93
N THR A 541 37.70 43.06 -10.08
CA THR A 541 38.00 44.46 -9.67
C THR A 541 37.22 44.80 -8.36
N SER A 542 37.29 45.94 -7.65
CA SER A 542 37.99 47.23 -7.85
C SER A 542 38.23 48.02 -6.54
N ASN A 543 39.47 48.42 -6.32
CA ASN A 543 39.95 49.73 -5.83
C ASN A 543 39.14 50.55 -4.79
N THR A 544 39.61 50.56 -3.54
CA THR A 544 39.99 51.79 -2.80
C THR A 544 41.27 51.48 -2.01
N GLY A 545 42.05 52.48 -1.57
CA GLY A 545 43.32 52.21 -0.87
C GLY A 545 43.91 53.37 -0.10
N SER A 546 44.85 53.06 0.81
CA SER A 546 45.82 53.98 1.43
C SER A 546 46.87 53.20 2.23
N GLY A 547 48.03 53.83 2.49
CA GLY A 547 48.90 53.54 3.64
C GLY A 547 49.56 52.15 3.73
N GLY A 548 50.80 52.03 3.28
CA GLY A 548 51.61 50.83 3.53
C GLY A 548 52.21 50.80 4.95
N GLY A 549 52.03 49.70 5.67
CA GLY A 549 52.70 49.40 6.95
C GLY A 549 52.86 47.89 7.14
N LYS A 550 54.06 47.43 7.55
CA LYS A 550 54.35 46.01 7.77
C LYS A 550 53.78 45.52 9.11
N GLY A 551 52.47 45.31 9.16
CA GLY A 551 51.81 44.59 10.26
C GLY A 551 51.88 43.07 10.05
N ALA A 552 52.06 42.32 11.13
CA ALA A 552 51.63 40.92 11.18
C ALA A 552 50.09 40.85 11.06
N PRO A 553 49.48 39.72 10.65
CA PRO A 553 48.02 39.60 10.66
C PRO A 553 47.47 39.93 12.06
N PRO A 554 46.39 40.74 12.16
CA PRO A 554 45.88 41.20 13.44
C PRO A 554 45.43 40.00 14.27
N ILE A 555 45.94 39.91 15.50
CA ILE A 555 45.56 38.85 16.43
C ILE A 555 44.11 39.11 16.85
N VAL A 556 43.18 38.37 16.26
CA VAL A 556 41.75 38.49 16.54
C VAL A 556 41.52 38.01 17.97
N LYS A 557 41.25 38.95 18.88
CA LYS A 557 40.90 38.67 20.27
C LYS A 557 39.47 38.14 20.36
N ILE A 558 39.32 36.85 20.06
CA ILE A 558 38.12 36.08 20.38
C ILE A 558 38.08 35.93 21.90
N THR A 559 36.99 36.36 22.53
CA THR A 559 36.71 36.13 23.95
C THR A 559 35.80 34.91 24.06
N PRO A 560 36.26 33.77 24.61
CA PRO A 560 35.41 32.59 24.78
C PRO A 560 34.18 32.91 25.65
N GLY A 561 33.02 32.39 25.26
CA GLY A 561 31.71 32.73 25.83
C GLY A 561 30.95 33.81 25.05
N ALA A 562 31.60 34.53 24.12
CA ALA A 562 30.94 35.51 23.26
C ALA A 562 30.02 34.84 22.23
N GLU A 563 30.39 33.66 21.73
CA GLU A 563 29.56 32.81 20.87
C GLU A 563 28.30 32.28 21.56
N SER A 564 28.33 32.16 22.88
CA SER A 564 27.20 31.75 23.71
C SER A 564 26.25 32.91 24.06
N PHE A 565 26.65 34.17 23.83
CA PHE A 565 25.82 35.36 24.12
C PHE A 565 24.80 35.64 23.02
N ARG A 566 23.67 34.92 23.08
CA ARG A 566 22.56 35.09 22.13
C ARG A 566 21.77 36.38 22.37
N ARG A 567 21.47 37.10 21.29
CA ARG A 567 20.58 38.28 21.29
C ARG A 567 19.17 37.94 20.81
N ASP A 568 19.05 37.16 19.74
CA ASP A 568 17.77 36.67 19.19
C ASP A 568 17.82 35.15 18.94
N ARG A 569 16.67 34.47 19.03
CA ARG A 569 16.48 33.08 18.62
C ARG A 569 16.23 32.92 17.11
N ALA A 570 15.87 33.99 16.40
CA ALA A 570 15.84 34.00 14.94
C ALA A 570 17.24 33.86 14.33
N GLU A 571 18.27 34.38 15.01
CA GLU A 571 19.69 34.19 14.67
C GLU A 571 20.13 32.74 15.00
N GLN A 572 19.83 31.80 14.11
CA GLN A 572 20.29 30.42 14.21
C GLN A 572 21.79 30.30 13.90
N THR A 573 22.56 29.90 14.91
CA THR A 573 23.95 29.45 14.74
C THR A 573 24.00 28.04 14.12
N GLN A 574 25.18 27.62 13.64
CA GLN A 574 25.37 26.23 13.20
C GLN A 574 25.09 25.23 14.33
N GLY A 575 25.54 25.55 15.55
CA GLY A 575 25.31 24.74 16.76
C GLY A 575 23.84 24.59 17.17
N ASP A 576 22.98 25.55 16.80
CA ASP A 576 21.53 25.42 17.00
C ASP A 576 20.92 24.39 16.04
N ARG A 577 21.38 24.39 14.79
CA ARG A 577 20.91 23.47 13.74
C ARG A 577 21.37 22.05 14.01
N THR A 578 22.63 21.85 14.39
CA THR A 578 23.16 20.53 14.75
C THR A 578 22.47 19.99 16.01
N LEU A 579 22.28 20.81 17.06
CA LEU A 579 21.55 20.42 18.27
C LEU A 579 20.06 20.12 18.02
N PHE A 580 19.37 20.95 17.23
CA PHE A 580 17.95 20.74 16.91
C PHE A 580 17.76 19.46 16.10
N THR A 581 18.54 19.26 15.03
CA THR A 581 18.48 18.04 14.21
C THR A 581 18.80 16.80 15.04
N LEU A 582 19.88 16.83 15.85
CA LEU A 582 20.20 15.73 16.75
C LEU A 582 19.06 15.40 17.72
N SER A 583 18.40 16.42 18.28
CA SER A 583 17.22 16.26 19.14
C SER A 583 16.05 15.59 18.41
N GLN A 584 15.72 16.02 17.18
CA GLN A 584 14.64 15.43 16.38
C GLN A 584 14.93 13.97 15.98
N LEU A 585 16.18 13.66 15.57
CA LEU A 585 16.57 12.31 15.18
C LEU A 585 16.58 11.35 16.40
N CYS A 586 17.12 11.80 17.54
CA CYS A 586 17.06 11.04 18.79
C CYS A 586 15.63 10.81 19.29
N PHE A 587 14.74 11.81 19.14
CA PHE A 587 13.31 11.64 19.43
C PHE A 587 12.68 10.57 18.52
N ALA A 588 12.92 10.63 17.20
CA ALA A 588 12.41 9.65 16.24
C ALA A 588 12.89 8.21 16.57
N LEU A 589 14.17 8.04 16.93
CA LEU A 589 14.72 6.73 17.30
C LEU A 589 14.14 6.21 18.63
N THR A 590 13.93 7.08 19.61
CA THR A 590 13.46 6.71 20.96
C THR A 590 11.92 6.70 21.09
N TYR A 591 11.20 7.04 20.02
CA TYR A 591 9.73 7.14 20.01
C TYR A 591 9.03 5.82 20.37
N ARG A 592 9.68 4.69 20.08
CA ARG A 592 9.25 3.34 20.50
C ARG A 592 10.40 2.66 21.22
N ARG A 593 10.09 1.91 22.27
CA ARG A 593 11.09 1.08 22.99
C ARG A 593 11.43 -0.17 22.18
N ASP A 594 10.45 -0.72 21.49
CA ASP A 594 10.50 -1.94 20.70
C ASP A 594 9.62 -1.79 19.45
N ILE A 595 10.04 -2.45 18.38
CA ILE A 595 9.29 -2.61 17.12
C ILE A 595 9.01 -4.11 16.96
N GLN A 596 7.73 -4.46 16.88
CA GLN A 596 7.27 -5.84 16.69
C GLN A 596 7.13 -6.12 15.19
N LEU A 597 7.89 -7.11 14.72
CA LEU A 597 7.98 -7.54 13.33
C LEU A 597 7.51 -9.00 13.21
N PRO A 598 7.16 -9.51 12.00
CA PRO A 598 6.70 -10.89 11.85
C PRO A 598 7.80 -11.92 12.19
N GLY A 599 7.80 -12.40 13.43
CA GLY A 599 8.77 -13.37 13.95
C GLY A 599 9.96 -12.78 14.72
N GLU A 600 10.02 -11.46 14.91
CA GLU A 600 11.13 -10.79 15.61
C GLU A 600 10.64 -9.56 16.40
N VAL A 601 11.28 -9.26 17.53
CA VAL A 601 11.10 -8.00 18.26
C VAL A 601 12.45 -7.30 18.35
N PHE A 602 12.50 -6.03 17.99
CA PHE A 602 13.75 -5.29 17.81
C PHE A 602 13.71 -3.93 18.52
N ASP A 603 14.79 -3.57 19.24
CA ASP A 603 14.97 -2.28 19.92
C ASP A 603 15.93 -1.38 19.12
N PRO A 604 15.46 -0.25 18.54
CA PRO A 604 16.29 0.67 17.76
C PRO A 604 17.53 1.20 18.50
N ARG A 605 17.47 1.27 19.83
CA ARG A 605 18.56 1.81 20.67
C ARG A 605 19.78 0.88 20.72
N MET A 606 19.59 -0.42 20.45
CA MET A 606 20.69 -1.40 20.40
C MET A 606 21.61 -1.17 19.18
N ILE A 607 21.06 -0.77 18.03
CA ILE A 607 21.89 -0.35 16.88
C ILE A 607 22.64 0.93 17.22
N LEU A 608 21.98 1.94 17.81
CA LEU A 608 22.66 3.17 18.24
C LEU A 608 23.81 2.87 19.21
N GLN A 609 23.57 2.07 20.25
CA GLN A 609 24.61 1.74 21.22
C GLN A 609 25.82 1.06 20.56
N THR A 610 25.59 0.15 19.62
CA THR A 610 26.65 -0.59 18.93
C THR A 610 27.47 0.33 18.01
N GLU A 611 26.80 1.16 17.20
CA GLU A 611 27.46 2.04 16.23
C GLU A 611 28.21 3.19 16.91
N LEU A 612 27.61 3.78 17.95
CA LEU A 612 28.21 4.86 18.73
C LEU A 612 29.44 4.33 19.52
N GLN A 613 29.41 3.09 20.00
CA GLN A 613 30.60 2.42 20.53
C GLN A 613 31.70 2.26 19.47
N SER A 614 31.36 1.74 18.28
CA SER A 614 32.34 1.53 17.19
C SER A 614 33.04 2.84 16.80
N ARG A 615 32.29 3.90 16.52
CA ARG A 615 32.85 5.20 16.09
C ARG A 615 33.60 5.92 17.22
N LEU A 616 33.22 5.73 18.48
CA LEU A 616 34.02 6.22 19.61
C LEU A 616 35.36 5.46 19.71
N PHE A 617 35.39 4.15 19.49
CA PHE A 617 36.65 3.41 19.47
C PHE A 617 37.54 3.82 18.28
N GLU A 618 36.98 4.13 17.12
CA GLU A 618 37.74 4.68 15.98
C GLU A 618 38.30 6.08 16.31
N GLY A 619 37.45 7.01 16.74
CA GLY A 619 37.83 8.40 17.03
C GLY A 619 38.78 8.56 18.23
N LEU A 620 38.84 7.58 19.15
CA LEU A 620 39.78 7.56 20.27
C LEU A 620 41.10 6.84 19.96
N ASN A 621 41.28 6.26 18.77
CA ASN A 621 42.47 5.47 18.44
C ASN A 621 43.57 6.36 17.81
N PRO A 622 44.67 6.67 18.51
CA PRO A 622 45.62 7.71 18.10
C PRO A 622 46.50 7.35 16.88
N ASN A 623 46.30 6.17 16.28
CA ASN A 623 47.18 5.63 15.23
C ASN A 623 46.84 6.11 13.80
N ILE A 624 45.89 7.04 13.62
CA ILE A 624 45.54 7.63 12.32
C ILE A 624 45.76 9.16 12.30
N GLN A 625 46.92 9.60 12.78
CA GLN A 625 47.50 10.91 12.46
C GLN A 625 48.98 10.77 12.07
N VAL A 626 49.22 10.23 10.87
CA VAL A 626 50.52 10.30 10.18
C VAL A 626 50.24 10.65 8.71
N GLY A 627 50.59 11.87 8.31
CA GLY A 627 50.29 12.47 7.00
C GLY A 627 50.61 13.95 7.00
#